data_AF-A0A940EAX8-F1
#
_entry.id   AF-A0A940EAX8-F1
#
_cell.length_a   1.000
_cell.length_b   1.000
_cell.length_c   1.000
_cell.angle_alpha   90.00
_cell.angle_beta   90.00
_cell.angle_gamma   90.00
#
_symmetry.space_group_name_H-M   'P 1'
#
loop_
_entity.id
_entity.type
_entity.pdbx_description
1 polymer ?
#
loop_
_entity_poly.entity_id
_entity_poly.type
_entity_poly.pdbx_seq_one_letter_code
_entity_poly.pdbx_strand_id
1 'polypeptide(L)'
;MVTAADLHPMATGHIPKYVVAADGSDYLFSVMVVFFVVLVVLIGVGYLTLHSVPEKMAHENNHPQFQLVGILALLALFTHNGIFWIAAVLVAGFQFPDFATPMRNIADAIRSLGQSLAHQPPAEPAPPAAQPKTTPEQ
;
A
#
# COMPACT_ATOMS: atom_id res chain seq x y z
N MET A 1 68.03 -0.26 -28.11
CA MET A 1 67.19 -1.28 -28.78
C MET A 1 67.12 -2.48 -27.86
N VAL A 2 66.01 -2.67 -27.16
CA VAL A 2 65.82 -3.85 -26.31
C VAL A 2 65.38 -4.98 -27.25
N THR A 3 66.27 -5.93 -27.49
CA THR A 3 66.00 -7.15 -28.25
C THR A 3 65.07 -8.06 -27.44
N ALA A 4 64.12 -8.72 -28.12
CA ALA A 4 63.07 -9.57 -27.57
C ALA A 4 63.55 -10.89 -26.90
N ALA A 5 64.78 -10.91 -26.36
CA ALA A 5 65.53 -12.12 -26.05
C ALA A 5 65.69 -12.45 -24.56
N ASP A 6 64.80 -12.01 -23.68
CA ASP A 6 64.76 -12.49 -22.28
C ASP A 6 63.33 -12.55 -21.72
N LEU A 7 62.41 -13.14 -22.49
CA LEU A 7 61.18 -13.67 -21.90
C LEU A 7 61.47 -15.08 -21.37
N HIS A 8 61.24 -15.29 -20.07
CA HIS A 8 61.45 -16.57 -19.39
C HIS A 8 60.81 -17.72 -20.20
N PRO A 9 61.47 -18.88 -20.38
CA PRO A 9 60.97 -19.96 -21.23
C PRO A 9 59.60 -20.55 -20.78
N MET A 10 59.17 -20.23 -19.56
CA MET A 10 57.84 -20.55 -19.03
C MET A 10 56.82 -19.40 -19.09
N ALA A 11 57.17 -18.25 -19.66
CA ALA A 11 56.24 -17.16 -19.90
C ALA A 11 55.23 -17.62 -20.97
N THR A 12 54.03 -17.99 -20.53
CA THR A 12 52.94 -18.34 -21.43
C THR A 12 52.59 -17.09 -22.23
N GLY A 13 52.86 -17.10 -23.55
CA GLY A 13 52.63 -15.96 -24.45
C GLY A 13 51.17 -15.56 -24.66
N HIS A 14 50.24 -16.08 -23.84
CA HIS A 14 48.84 -15.67 -23.82
C HIS A 14 48.50 -15.18 -22.41
N ILE A 15 48.24 -13.87 -22.29
CA ILE A 15 47.64 -13.31 -21.08
C ILE A 15 46.13 -13.29 -21.31
N PRO A 16 45.32 -13.82 -20.38
CA PRO A 16 43.88 -13.77 -20.53
C PRO A 16 43.36 -12.32 -20.63
N LYS A 17 42.40 -12.10 -21.52
CA LYS A 17 41.80 -10.78 -21.84
C LYS A 17 41.16 -10.02 -20.66
N TYR A 18 40.93 -10.68 -19.53
CA TYR A 18 40.35 -10.08 -18.32
C TYR A 18 41.42 -9.57 -17.35
N VAL A 19 42.71 -9.73 -17.66
CA VAL A 19 43.83 -9.15 -16.91
C VAL A 19 44.21 -7.80 -17.52
N VAL A 20 44.67 -6.88 -16.68
CA VAL A 20 45.18 -5.57 -17.11
C VAL A 20 46.24 -5.73 -18.20
N ALA A 21 46.09 -5.01 -19.30
CA ALA A 21 47.07 -5.00 -20.38
C ALA A 21 48.13 -3.91 -20.14
N ALA A 22 49.28 -4.06 -20.81
CA ALA A 22 50.41 -3.14 -20.67
C ALA A 22 50.13 -1.72 -21.22
N ASP A 23 49.08 -1.56 -22.04
CA ASP A 23 48.56 -0.27 -22.49
C ASP A 23 47.65 0.41 -21.45
N GLY A 24 47.44 -0.24 -20.30
CA GLY A 24 46.59 0.22 -19.21
C GLY A 24 45.10 -0.13 -19.38
N SER A 25 44.72 -0.84 -20.45
CA SER A 25 43.33 -1.27 -20.62
C SER A 25 42.97 -2.41 -19.65
N ASP A 26 41.82 -2.28 -18.99
CA ASP A 26 41.26 -3.29 -18.09
C ASP A 26 39.80 -3.57 -18.45
N TYR A 27 39.59 -4.62 -19.25
CA TYR A 27 38.25 -5.01 -19.68
C TYR A 27 37.39 -5.51 -18.53
N LEU A 28 37.96 -6.24 -17.57
CA LEU A 28 37.19 -6.80 -16.46
C LEU A 28 36.71 -5.69 -15.53
N PHE A 29 37.60 -4.76 -15.18
CA PHE A 29 37.26 -3.58 -14.39
C PHE A 29 36.20 -2.74 -15.08
N SER A 30 36.36 -2.45 -16.37
CA SER A 30 35.40 -1.63 -17.14
C SER A 30 34.01 -2.27 -17.14
N VAL A 31 33.91 -3.58 -17.39
CA VAL A 31 32.64 -4.31 -17.36
C VAL A 31 32.05 -4.32 -15.95
N MET A 32 32.86 -4.52 -14.91
CA MET A 32 32.38 -4.50 -13.53
C MET A 32 31.86 -3.14 -13.10
N VAL A 33 32.50 -2.04 -13.52
CA VAL A 33 32.00 -0.68 -13.25
C VAL A 33 30.64 -0.48 -13.90
N VAL A 34 30.49 -0.82 -15.18
CA VAL A 34 29.20 -0.71 -15.88
C VAL A 34 28.14 -1.59 -15.22
N PHE A 35 28.47 -2.85 -14.94
CA PHE A 35 27.59 -3.78 -14.24
C PHE A 35 27.17 -3.25 -12.87
N PHE A 36 28.09 -2.72 -12.07
CA PHE A 36 27.81 -2.17 -10.75
C PHE A 36 26.89 -0.97 -10.84
N VAL A 37 27.12 -0.05 -11.80
CA VAL A 37 26.23 1.09 -12.04
C VAL A 37 24.82 0.61 -12.39
N VAL A 38 24.69 -0.35 -13.32
CA VAL A 38 23.39 -0.94 -13.68
C VAL A 38 22.72 -1.60 -12.47
N LEU A 39 23.48 -2.35 -11.67
CA LEU A 39 22.98 -3.01 -10.47
C LEU A 39 22.45 -2.01 -9.44
N VAL A 40 23.20 -0.94 -9.17
CA VAL A 40 22.78 0.14 -8.26
C VAL A 40 21.52 0.81 -8.78
N VAL A 41 21.42 1.09 -10.07
CA VAL A 41 20.21 1.65 -10.68
C VAL A 41 19.02 0.70 -10.53
N LEU A 42 19.20 -0.60 -10.81
CA LEU A 42 18.14 -1.59 -10.65
C LEU A 42 17.65 -1.70 -9.20
N ILE A 43 18.57 -1.74 -8.24
CA ILE A 43 18.24 -1.75 -6.81
C ILE A 43 17.53 -0.45 -6.43
N GLY A 44 18.01 0.71 -6.90
CA GLY A 44 17.39 2.02 -6.66
C GLY A 44 15.96 2.10 -7.20
N VAL A 45 15.74 1.65 -8.43
CA VAL A 45 14.40 1.56 -9.03
C VAL A 45 13.51 0.60 -8.22
N GLY A 46 14.04 -0.57 -7.84
CA GLY A 46 13.32 -1.53 -7.00
C GLY A 46 12.93 -0.94 -5.64
N TYR A 47 13.85 -0.23 -4.99
CA TYR A 47 13.61 0.45 -3.73
C TYR A 47 12.51 1.52 -3.85
N LEU A 48 12.61 2.41 -4.86
CA LEU A 48 11.62 3.45 -5.09
C LEU A 48 10.25 2.86 -5.47
N THR A 49 10.23 1.78 -6.25
CA THR A 49 9.00 1.09 -6.64
C THR A 49 8.34 0.40 -5.44
N LEU A 50 9.10 -0.27 -4.59
CA LEU A 50 8.56 -0.93 -3.40
C LEU A 50 8.01 0.10 -2.39
N HIS A 51 8.58 1.31 -2.35
CA HIS A 51 8.10 2.40 -1.50
C HIS A 51 6.91 3.16 -2.08
N SER A 52 6.65 3.09 -3.39
CA SER A 52 5.45 3.69 -4.00
C SER A 52 4.22 2.78 -3.94
N VAL A 53 4.39 1.48 -3.68
CA VAL A 53 3.27 0.53 -3.49
C VAL A 53 2.30 0.96 -2.37
N PRO A 54 2.77 1.34 -1.17
CA PRO A 54 1.90 1.85 -0.10
C PRO A 54 1.10 3.10 -0.50
N GLU A 55 1.71 4.02 -1.25
CA GLU A 55 1.05 5.23 -1.77
C GLU A 55 -0.07 4.87 -2.75
N LYS A 56 0.19 3.99 -3.71
CA LYS A 56 -0.82 3.55 -4.68
C LYS A 56 -1.98 2.83 -4.00
N MET A 57 -1.68 1.98 -3.02
CA MET A 57 -2.71 1.27 -2.23
C MET A 57 -3.57 2.25 -1.40
N ALA A 58 -2.99 3.39 -1.02
CA ALA A 58 -3.71 4.46 -0.34
C ALA A 58 -4.74 5.17 -1.23
N HIS A 59 -4.49 5.24 -2.54
CA HIS A 59 -5.36 5.89 -3.50
C HIS A 59 -6.51 5.01 -4.03
N GLU A 60 -6.32 3.69 -4.09
CA GLU A 60 -7.34 2.75 -4.62
C GLU A 60 -8.54 2.57 -3.68
N ASN A 61 -8.35 2.80 -2.39
CA ASN A 61 -9.39 2.70 -1.38
C ASN A 61 -9.69 4.11 -0.83
N ASN A 62 -10.79 4.73 -1.28
CA ASN A 62 -11.19 6.12 -0.99
C ASN A 62 -11.57 6.41 0.49
N HIS A 63 -10.97 5.68 1.42
CA HIS A 63 -11.21 5.76 2.85
C HIS A 63 -10.02 6.49 3.51
N PRO A 64 -10.24 7.54 4.33
CA PRO A 64 -9.17 8.35 4.95
C PRO A 64 -8.14 7.57 5.78
N GLN A 65 -8.46 6.34 6.18
CA GLN A 65 -7.60 5.37 6.86
C GLN A 65 -6.42 4.87 5.99
N PHE A 66 -6.59 4.85 4.68
CA PHE A 66 -5.52 4.48 3.75
C PHE A 66 -4.53 5.63 3.50
N GLN A 67 -4.92 6.87 3.77
CA GLN A 67 -4.01 8.03 3.72
C GLN A 67 -2.87 7.94 4.75
N LEU A 68 -3.12 7.30 5.90
CA LEU A 68 -2.12 7.07 6.92
C LEU A 68 -0.98 6.18 6.41
N VAL A 69 -1.30 5.15 5.60
CA VAL A 69 -0.32 4.28 4.94
C VAL A 69 0.60 5.09 4.02
N GLY A 70 0.04 6.02 3.24
CA GLY A 70 0.82 6.93 2.39
C GLY A 70 1.75 7.86 3.18
N ILE A 71 1.28 8.41 4.31
CA ILE A 71 2.09 9.25 5.19
C ILE A 71 3.25 8.46 5.80
N LEU A 72 3.02 7.24 6.30
CA LEU A 72 4.07 6.39 6.85
C LEU A 72 5.12 6.02 5.78
N ALA A 73 4.71 5.78 4.54
CA ALA A 73 5.62 5.48 3.44
C ALA A 73 6.48 6.69 3.05
N LEU A 74 5.89 7.90 3.01
CA LEU A 74 6.66 9.14 2.82
C LEU A 74 7.65 9.38 3.97
N LEU A 75 7.24 9.10 5.21
CA LEU A 75 8.12 9.20 6.38
C LEU A 75 9.27 8.19 6.29
N ALA A 76 9.01 6.95 5.89
CA ALA A 76 10.03 5.93 5.69
C ALA A 76 11.07 6.35 4.65
N LEU A 77 10.62 6.95 3.54
CA LEU A 77 11.49 7.42 2.46
C LEU A 77 12.37 8.60 2.89
N PHE A 78 11.79 9.60 3.55
CA PHE A 78 12.54 10.78 3.99
C PHE A 78 13.53 10.43 5.11
N THR A 79 13.15 9.56 6.04
CA THR A 79 13.98 9.22 7.20
C THR A 79 14.91 8.03 6.98
N HIS A 80 14.73 7.23 5.92
CA HIS A 80 15.42 5.96 5.71
C HIS A 80 15.30 4.97 6.89
N ASN A 81 14.24 5.10 7.71
CA ASN A 81 13.99 4.20 8.83
C ASN A 81 12.95 3.14 8.44
N GLY A 82 13.40 1.88 8.35
CA GLY A 82 12.59 0.74 7.92
C GLY A 82 11.38 0.44 8.83
N ILE A 83 11.37 0.92 10.08
CA ILE A 83 10.22 0.74 10.98
C ILE A 83 8.94 1.35 10.40
N PHE A 84 9.05 2.52 9.76
CA PHE A 84 7.90 3.17 9.15
C PHE A 84 7.37 2.40 7.94
N TRP A 85 8.26 1.79 7.15
CA TRP A 85 7.88 0.92 6.04
C TRP A 85 7.20 -0.37 6.55
N ILE A 86 7.76 -1.02 7.57
CA ILE A 86 7.15 -2.21 8.20
C ILE A 86 5.77 -1.87 8.76
N ALA A 87 5.64 -0.75 9.47
CA ALA A 87 4.37 -0.29 10.00
C ALA A 87 3.36 0.02 8.89
N ALA A 88 3.78 0.64 7.79
CA ALA A 88 2.91 0.90 6.63
C ALA A 88 2.39 -0.41 6.02
N VAL A 89 3.25 -1.41 5.85
CA VAL A 89 2.87 -2.74 5.32
C VAL A 89 1.91 -3.46 6.27
N LEU A 90 2.18 -3.42 7.59
CA LEU A 90 1.29 -4.01 8.58
C LEU A 90 -0.10 -3.35 8.56
N VAL A 91 -0.15 -2.02 8.59
CA VAL A 91 -1.42 -1.27 8.54
C VAL A 91 -2.15 -1.51 7.22
N ALA A 92 -1.44 -1.59 6.09
CA ALA A 92 -2.03 -1.89 4.78
C ALA A 92 -2.60 -3.32 4.71
N GLY A 93 -1.96 -4.28 5.38
CA GLY A 93 -2.41 -5.67 5.42
C GLY A 93 -3.67 -5.90 6.26
N PHE A 94 -3.98 -5.01 7.22
CA PHE A 94 -5.16 -5.11 8.06
C PHE A 94 -6.17 -4.01 7.72
N GLN A 95 -7.22 -4.36 6.97
CA GLN A 95 -8.34 -3.47 6.68
C GLN A 95 -9.17 -3.25 7.95
N PHE A 96 -9.04 -2.07 8.57
CA PHE A 96 -9.94 -1.67 9.65
C PHE A 96 -11.33 -1.34 9.06
N PRO A 97 -12.41 -1.96 9.55
CA PRO A 97 -13.75 -1.69 9.05
C PRO A 97 -14.24 -0.32 9.55
N ASP A 98 -15.11 0.32 8.77
CA ASP A 98 -15.72 1.60 9.13
C ASP A 98 -16.77 1.42 10.24
N PHE A 99 -16.38 1.70 11.47
CA PHE A 99 -17.25 1.63 12.63
C PHE A 99 -18.10 2.88 12.86
N ALA A 100 -17.78 4.00 12.19
CA ALA A 100 -18.48 5.27 12.41
C ALA A 100 -19.82 5.32 11.67
N THR A 101 -19.86 4.76 10.46
CA THR A 101 -21.09 4.71 9.64
C THR A 101 -22.23 3.93 10.32
N PRO A 102 -22.02 2.70 10.85
CA PRO A 102 -23.06 1.99 11.60
C PRO A 102 -23.58 2.75 12.82
N MET A 103 -22.69 3.40 13.58
CA MET A 103 -23.09 4.20 14.74
C MET A 103 -23.95 5.40 14.37
N ARG A 104 -23.63 6.07 13.26
CA ARG A 104 -24.40 7.22 12.75
C ARG A 104 -25.79 6.78 12.30
N ASN A 105 -25.87 5.65 11.60
CA ASN A 105 -27.14 5.06 11.18
C ASN A 105 -28.05 4.71 12.37
N ILE A 106 -27.48 4.18 13.47
CA ILE A 106 -28.23 3.91 14.70
C ILE A 106 -28.76 5.21 15.32
N ALA A 107 -27.92 6.24 15.42
CA ALA A 107 -28.33 7.53 15.97
C ALA A 107 -29.45 8.18 15.15
N ASP A 108 -29.38 8.10 13.82
CA ASP A 108 -30.41 8.62 12.92
C ASP A 108 -31.71 7.80 12.99
N ALA A 109 -31.61 6.47 13.11
CA ALA A 109 -32.77 5.61 13.31
C ALA A 109 -33.49 5.89 14.63
N ILE A 110 -32.76 6.14 15.72
CA ILE A 110 -33.36 6.53 17.01
C ILE A 110 -34.03 7.90 16.89
N ARG A 111 -33.39 8.85 16.20
CA ARG A 111 -33.93 10.21 16.00
C ARG A 111 -35.22 10.20 15.18
N SER A 112 -35.30 9.38 14.14
CA SER A 112 -36.50 9.25 13.31
C SER A 112 -37.67 8.58 14.07
N LEU A 113 -37.36 7.62 14.95
CA LEU A 113 -38.37 7.01 15.83
C LEU A 113 -38.97 8.04 16.79
N GLY A 114 -38.12 8.85 17.43
CA GLY A 114 -38.56 9.92 18.33
C GLY A 114 -39.42 10.97 17.61
N GLN A 115 -39.10 11.30 16.36
CA GLN A 115 -39.91 12.21 15.54
C GLN A 115 -41.25 11.59 15.13
N SER A 116 -41.29 10.30 14.80
CA SER A 116 -42.54 9.60 14.43
C SER A 116 -43.53 9.53 15.59
N LEU A 117 -43.02 9.29 16.81
CA LEU A 117 -43.85 9.31 18.03
C LEU A 117 -44.40 10.71 18.35
N ALA A 118 -43.63 11.77 18.05
CA ALA A 118 -44.08 13.15 18.24
C ALA A 118 -45.09 13.63 17.19
N HIS A 119 -45.17 12.97 16.03
CA HIS A 119 -46.07 13.32 14.92
C HIS A 119 -47.32 12.44 14.81
N GLN A 120 -47.54 11.51 15.76
CA GLN A 120 -48.76 10.71 15.77
C GLN A 120 -49.96 11.64 16.04
N PRO A 121 -50.90 11.81 15.09
CA PRO A 121 -52.13 12.56 15.34
C PRO A 121 -52.87 11.88 16.50
N PRO A 122 -53.61 12.62 17.34
CA PRO A 122 -54.44 12.01 18.38
C PRO A 122 -55.26 10.90 17.75
N ALA A 123 -55.17 9.69 18.30
CA ALA A 123 -55.93 8.55 17.83
C ALA A 123 -57.41 8.97 17.78
N GLU A 124 -57.93 9.12 16.56
CA GLU A 124 -59.33 9.44 16.35
C GLU A 124 -60.14 8.30 16.97
N PRO A 125 -61.12 8.58 17.85
CA PRO A 125 -61.85 7.53 18.54
C PRO A 125 -62.51 6.64 17.49
N ALA A 126 -62.16 5.35 17.50
CA ALA A 126 -62.79 4.37 16.63
C ALA A 126 -64.33 4.47 16.78
N PRO A 127 -65.09 4.55 15.68
CA PRO A 127 -66.55 4.55 15.75
C PRO A 127 -67.03 3.32 16.53
N PRO A 128 -68.03 3.45 17.41
CA PRO A 128 -68.50 2.32 18.22
C PRO A 128 -68.90 1.18 17.29
N ALA A 129 -68.24 0.03 17.45
CA ALA A 129 -68.62 -1.20 16.77
C ALA A 129 -70.11 -1.44 17.02
N ALA A 130 -70.89 -1.41 15.93
CA ALA A 130 -72.32 -1.69 15.96
C ALA A 130 -72.52 -3.08 16.56
N GLN A 131 -73.16 -3.13 17.73
CA GLN A 131 -73.52 -4.38 18.40
C GLN A 131 -74.43 -5.21 17.47
N PRO A 132 -74.18 -6.51 17.31
CA PRO A 132 -75.08 -7.38 16.55
C PRO A 132 -76.43 -7.41 17.25
N LYS A 133 -77.47 -6.98 16.55
CA LYS A 133 -78.86 -7.08 17.03
C LYS A 133 -79.20 -8.57 17.15
N THR A 134 -79.35 -9.06 18.38
CA THR A 134 -79.96 -10.36 18.64
C THR A 134 -81.46 -10.23 18.39
N THR A 135 -81.92 -10.81 17.29
CA THR A 135 -83.33 -11.05 17.02
C THR A 135 -83.86 -12.05 18.07
N PRO A 136 -84.91 -11.73 18.84
CA PRO A 136 -85.61 -12.73 19.63
C PRO A 136 -86.57 -13.47 18.69
N GLU A 137 -86.31 -14.75 18.44
CA GLU A 137 -87.30 -15.66 17.87
C GLU A 137 -87.89 -16.54 18.98
N GLN A 138 -89.17 -16.84 18.82
CA GLN A 138 -90.17 -17.24 19.81
C GLN A 138 -90.04 -18.67 20.33
#